data_AF-A0A7S3IYL4-F1
#
_entry.id   AF-A0A7S3IYL4-F1
#
_cell.length_a   1.000
_cell.length_b   1.000
_cell.length_c   1.000
_cell.angle_alpha   90.00
_cell.angle_beta   90.00
_cell.angle_gamma   90.00
#
_symmetry.space_group_name_H-M   'P 1'
#
loop_
_entity.id
_entity.type
_entity.pdbx_description
1 polymer ?
#
loop_
_entity_poly.entity_id
_entity_poly.type
_entity_poly.pdbx_seq_one_letter_code
_entity_poly.pdbx_strand_id
1 'polypeptide(L)'
;MMAGSWMCIFISLFNILAGNGIINMYSTAIFDGAARMGSKSPFSAKESNQFIGLSGLLGAIISYSSVTVFSRRTIFIGGHFLMSILLFTTGLFIEERRGSEILIAICSYLVVYQATQ
;
A
#
# COMPACT_ATOMS: atom_id res chain seq x y z
N MET A 1 8.82 15.21 -28.46
CA MET A 1 9.58 14.25 -27.62
C MET A 1 9.89 14.78 -26.21
N MET A 2 10.09 16.10 -26.00
CA MET A 2 10.30 16.66 -24.63
C MET A 2 9.10 16.54 -23.68
N ALA A 3 7.87 16.39 -24.20
CA ALA A 3 6.66 16.27 -23.39
C ALA A 3 6.45 14.89 -22.72
N GLY A 4 7.27 13.88 -23.02
CA GLY A 4 7.19 12.55 -22.37
C GLY A 4 8.15 12.39 -21.20
N SER A 5 9.34 13.01 -21.30
CA SER A 5 10.42 12.82 -20.32
C SER A 5 10.07 13.34 -18.93
N TRP A 6 9.35 14.47 -18.83
CA TRP A 6 8.89 14.98 -17.54
C TRP A 6 7.89 14.03 -16.86
N MET A 7 6.98 13.42 -17.62
CA MET A 7 6.04 12.42 -17.07
C MET A 7 6.76 11.22 -16.47
N CYS A 8 7.83 10.72 -17.10
CA CYS A 8 8.64 9.62 -16.53
C CYS A 8 9.24 9.99 -15.16
N ILE A 9 9.73 11.23 -15.03
CA ILE A 9 10.30 11.74 -13.78
C ILE A 9 9.21 11.81 -12.70
N PHE A 10 8.07 12.44 -12.99
CA PHE A 10 7.00 12.60 -12.00
C PHE A 10 6.38 11.27 -11.59
N ILE A 11 6.14 10.34 -12.53
CA ILE A 11 5.60 9.02 -12.19
C ILE A 11 6.56 8.26 -11.28
N SER A 12 7.86 8.24 -11.60
CA SER A 12 8.87 7.60 -10.76
C SER A 12 8.91 8.21 -9.35
N LEU A 13 8.85 9.54 -9.27
CA LEU A 13 8.88 10.27 -8.01
C LEU A 13 7.64 9.99 -7.15
N PHE A 14 6.43 10.04 -7.73
CA PHE A 14 5.20 9.73 -7.00
C PHE A 14 5.13 8.26 -6.57
N ASN A 15 5.62 7.33 -7.39
CA ASN A 15 5.68 5.92 -7.02
C ASN A 15 6.57 5.67 -5.79
N ILE A 16 7.71 6.36 -5.69
CA ILE A 16 8.57 6.28 -4.50
C ILE A 16 7.89 6.95 -3.30
N LEU A 17 7.35 8.16 -3.48
CA LEU A 17 6.72 8.93 -2.41
C LEU A 17 5.41 8.34 -1.90
N ALA A 18 4.75 7.48 -2.66
CA ALA A 18 3.56 6.75 -2.21
C ALA A 18 3.82 5.91 -0.95
N GLY A 19 5.10 5.57 -0.67
CA GLY A 19 5.50 4.93 0.59
C GLY A 19 5.53 3.40 0.55
N ASN A 20 5.36 2.80 -0.63
CA ASN A 20 5.42 1.34 -0.80
C ASN A 20 6.77 0.75 -0.35
N GLY A 21 7.88 1.44 -0.61
CA GLY A 21 9.21 1.01 -0.16
C GLY A 21 9.33 0.99 1.37
N ILE A 22 8.74 1.97 2.06
CA ILE A 22 8.76 2.04 3.52
C ILE A 22 7.96 0.88 4.12
N ILE A 23 6.75 0.63 3.60
CA ILE A 23 5.90 -0.46 4.09
C ILE A 23 6.59 -1.81 3.92
N ASN A 24 7.16 -2.10 2.75
CA ASN A 24 7.78 -3.42 2.50
C ASN A 24 9.11 -3.59 3.26
N MET A 25 9.88 -2.51 3.46
CA MET A 25 11.16 -2.59 4.17
C MET A 25 11.00 -2.62 5.69
N TYR A 26 10.00 -1.92 6.22
CA TYR A 26 9.80 -1.72 7.66
C TYR A 26 8.52 -2.35 8.22
N SER A 27 7.82 -3.18 7.45
CA SER A 27 6.59 -3.88 7.87
C SER A 27 6.70 -4.54 9.26
N THR A 28 7.75 -5.33 9.47
CA THR A 28 8.00 -5.99 10.76
C THR A 28 8.14 -4.97 11.90
N ALA A 29 8.88 -3.88 11.67
CA ALA A 29 9.04 -2.82 12.65
C ALA A 29 7.74 -2.06 12.93
N ILE A 30 6.88 -1.89 11.92
CA ILE A 30 5.55 -1.27 12.08
C ILE A 30 4.68 -2.15 12.99
N PHE A 31 4.60 -3.45 12.73
CA PHE A 31 3.79 -4.36 13.54
C PHE A 31 4.37 -4.56 14.94
N ASP A 32 5.69 -4.69 15.08
CA ASP A 32 6.34 -4.77 16.40
C ASP A 32 6.16 -3.47 17.19
N GLY A 33 6.22 -2.32 16.52
CA GLY A 33 5.93 -1.01 17.10
C GLY A 33 4.49 -0.91 17.60
N ALA A 34 3.52 -1.31 16.77
CA ALA A 34 2.11 -1.33 17.13
C ALA A 34 1.85 -2.28 18.31
N ALA A 35 2.46 -3.47 18.32
CA ALA A 35 2.34 -4.43 19.42
C ALA A 35 2.91 -3.85 20.74
N ARG A 36 4.06 -3.16 20.69
CA ARG A 36 4.63 -2.46 21.85
C ARG A 36 3.73 -1.34 22.39
N MET A 37 2.95 -0.70 21.52
CA MET A 37 1.93 0.29 21.90
C MET A 37 0.68 -0.35 22.53
N GLY A 38 0.61 -1.67 22.62
CA GLY A 38 -0.50 -2.43 23.20
C GLY A 38 -1.54 -2.88 22.19
N SER A 39 -1.22 -2.85 20.89
CA SER A 39 -2.08 -3.38 19.84
C SER A 39 -2.21 -4.90 19.96
N LYS A 40 -3.45 -5.39 19.87
CA LYS A 40 -3.75 -6.83 19.89
C LYS A 40 -4.05 -7.31 18.48
N SER A 41 -3.10 -8.02 17.88
CA SER A 41 -3.28 -8.74 16.63
C SER A 41 -3.25 -10.25 16.91
N PRO A 42 -4.11 -11.06 16.26
CA PRO A 42 -4.01 -12.51 16.33
C PRO A 42 -2.79 -13.06 15.57
N PHE A 43 -2.14 -12.23 14.75
CA PHE A 43 -0.99 -12.60 13.94
C PHE A 43 0.31 -12.03 14.51
N SER A 44 1.38 -12.81 14.44
CA SER A 44 2.73 -12.32 14.69
C SER A 44 3.16 -11.33 13.60
N ALA A 45 4.16 -10.50 13.89
CA ALA A 45 4.74 -9.58 12.90
C ALA A 45 5.30 -10.34 11.67
N LYS A 46 5.82 -11.55 11.88
CA LYS A 46 6.32 -12.42 10.81
C LYS A 46 5.20 -12.90 9.89
N GLU A 47 4.09 -13.40 10.45
CA GLU A 47 2.93 -13.82 9.68
C GLU A 47 2.30 -12.63 8.93
N SER A 48 2.17 -11.49 9.60
CA SER A 48 1.70 -10.23 9.01
C SER A 48 2.54 -9.82 7.80
N ASN A 49 3.86 -10.00 7.87
CA ASN A 49 4.75 -9.72 6.74
C ASN A 49 4.57 -10.70 5.55
N GLN A 50 4.20 -11.96 5.81
CA GLN A 50 3.87 -12.90 4.73
C GLN A 50 2.60 -12.47 3.99
N PHE A 51 1.59 -11.97 4.72
CA PHE A 51 0.37 -11.41 4.12
C PHE A 51 0.64 -10.17 3.26
N ILE A 52 1.58 -9.30 3.66
CA ILE A 52 2.04 -8.16 2.85
C ILE A 52 2.59 -8.65 1.51
N GLY A 53 3.49 -9.64 1.52
CA GLY A 53 4.05 -10.22 0.29
C GLY A 53 2.98 -10.82 -0.63
N LEU A 54 2.03 -11.58 -0.05
CA LEU A 54 0.91 -12.16 -0.79
C LEU A 54 -0.01 -11.07 -1.38
N SER A 55 -0.25 -9.99 -0.65
CA SER A 55 -1.08 -8.87 -1.10
C SER A 55 -0.45 -8.16 -2.30
N GLY A 56 0.89 -8.02 -2.31
CA GLY A 56 1.61 -7.49 -3.46
C GLY A 56 1.46 -8.36 -4.72
N LEU A 57 1.50 -9.68 -4.56
CA LEU A 57 1.25 -10.62 -5.67
C LEU A 57 -0.19 -10.53 -6.19
N LEU A 58 -1.17 -10.51 -5.29
CA LEU A 58 -2.59 -10.39 -5.66
C LEU A 58 -2.87 -9.07 -6.40
N GLY A 59 -2.33 -7.96 -5.91
CA GLY A 59 -2.45 -6.68 -6.59
C GLY A 59 -1.84 -6.67 -7.98
N ALA A 60 -0.71 -7.36 -8.18
CA ALA A 60 -0.09 -7.51 -9.50
C ALA A 60 -0.98 -8.31 -10.48
N ILE A 61 -1.65 -9.36 -10.01
CA ILE A 61 -2.62 -10.11 -10.83
C ILE A 61 -3.81 -9.20 -11.21
N ILE A 62 -4.30 -8.41 -10.26
CA ILE A 62 -5.43 -7.49 -10.49
C ILE A 62 -5.04 -6.36 -11.45
N SER A 63 -3.78 -5.89 -11.45
CA SER A 63 -3.30 -4.85 -12.37
C SER A 63 -3.65 -5.17 -13.82
N TYR A 64 -3.47 -6.42 -14.27
CA TYR A 64 -3.82 -6.86 -15.62
C TYR A 64 -5.28 -6.61 -16.00
N SER A 65 -6.21 -6.76 -15.04
CA SER A 65 -7.64 -6.49 -15.28
C SER A 65 -7.98 -5.01 -15.14
N SER A 66 -7.28 -4.29 -14.26
CA SER A 66 -7.53 -2.86 -14.04
C SER A 66 -7.26 -2.03 -15.29
N VAL A 67 -6.19 -2.34 -16.03
CA VAL A 67 -5.78 -1.61 -17.25
C VAL A 67 -6.66 -1.89 -18.46
N THR A 68 -7.41 -3.00 -18.47
CA THR A 68 -8.36 -3.31 -19.55
C THR A 68 -9.72 -2.66 -19.33
N VAL A 69 -10.10 -2.40 -18.08
CA VAL A 69 -11.38 -1.79 -17.72
C VAL A 69 -11.29 -0.27 -17.59
N PHE A 70 -10.19 0.26 -17.06
CA PHE A 70 -10.03 1.70 -16.76
C PHE A 70 -8.96 2.37 -17.62
N SER A 71 -9.10 3.68 -17.81
CA SER A 71 -8.04 4.48 -18.44
C SER A 71 -6.87 4.72 -17.49
N ARG A 72 -5.64 4.78 -18.02
CA ARG A 72 -4.42 5.00 -17.21
C ARG A 72 -4.47 6.25 -16.33
N ARG A 73 -5.13 7.32 -16.79
CA ARG A 73 -5.29 8.56 -16.01
C ARG A 73 -6.21 8.35 -14.80
N THR A 74 -7.29 7.58 -14.98
CA THR A 74 -8.24 7.25 -13.91
C THR A 74 -7.57 6.36 -12.87
N ILE A 75 -6.82 5.34 -13.33
CA ILE A 75 -6.05 4.45 -12.46
C ILE A 75 -5.05 5.25 -11.64
N PHE A 76 -4.28 6.13 -12.28
CA PHE A 76 -3.27 6.93 -11.58
C PHE A 76 -3.88 7.86 -10.52
N ILE A 77 -4.85 8.71 -10.89
CA ILE A 77 -5.41 9.70 -9.96
C ILE A 77 -6.28 9.02 -8.89
N GLY A 78 -7.17 8.12 -9.29
CA GLY A 78 -8.08 7.41 -8.38
C GLY A 78 -7.34 6.46 -7.46
N GLY A 79 -6.33 5.75 -7.97
CA GLY A 79 -5.46 4.89 -7.20
C GLY A 79 -4.70 5.65 -6.13
N HIS A 80 -4.07 6.79 -6.46
CA HIS A 80 -3.36 7.62 -5.47
C HIS A 80 -4.28 8.21 -4.41
N PHE A 81 -5.49 8.62 -4.81
CA PHE A 81 -6.49 9.09 -3.86
C PHE A 81 -6.91 7.98 -2.88
N LEU A 82 -7.19 6.78 -3.38
CA LEU A 82 -7.55 5.62 -2.56
C LEU A 82 -6.39 5.17 -1.65
N MET A 83 -5.16 5.16 -2.16
CA MET A 83 -3.95 4.90 -1.38
C MET A 83 -3.79 5.88 -0.23
N SER A 84 -4.04 7.18 -0.46
CA SER A 84 -3.98 8.20 0.58
C SER A 84 -4.99 7.94 1.71
N ILE A 85 -6.24 7.57 1.37
CA ILE A 85 -7.26 7.22 2.36
C ILE A 85 -6.84 6.00 3.19
N LEU A 86 -6.31 4.95 2.54
CA LEU A 86 -5.89 3.73 3.22
C LEU A 86 -4.70 3.96 4.17
N LEU A 87 -3.71 4.77 3.75
CA LEU A 87 -2.59 5.16 4.61
C LEU A 87 -3.05 6.01 5.80
N PHE A 88 -3.94 6.97 5.56
CA PHE A 88 -4.51 7.78 6.64
C PHE A 88 -5.27 6.91 7.66
N THR A 89 -6.09 5.99 7.16
CA THR A 89 -6.87 5.05 7.99
C THR A 89 -5.95 4.11 8.77
N THR A 90 -4.83 3.68 8.19
CA THR A 90 -3.81 2.88 8.89
C THR A 90 -3.23 3.65 10.08
N GLY A 91 -2.94 4.94 9.93
CA GLY A 91 -2.49 5.80 11.01
C GLY A 91 -3.49 5.87 12.16
N LEU A 92 -4.78 6.03 11.86
CA LEU A 92 -5.85 6.02 12.86
C LEU A 92 -5.93 4.68 13.60
N PHE A 93 -5.82 3.55 12.90
CA PHE A 93 -5.85 2.23 13.54
C PHE A 93 -4.63 1.94 14.42
N ILE A 94 -3.47 2.54 14.11
CA ILE A 94 -2.29 2.50 14.99
C ILE A 94 -2.59 3.20 16.30
N GLU A 95 -3.22 4.38 16.27
CA GLU A 95 -3.62 5.12 17.48
C GLU A 95 -4.68 4.37 18.29
N GLU A 96 -5.66 3.77 17.62
CA GLU A 96 -6.72 2.95 18.25
C GLU A 96 -6.23 1.58 18.74
N ARG A 97 -4.98 1.20 18.46
CA ARG A 97 -4.35 -0.07 18.86
C ARG A 97 -5.06 -1.31 18.29
N ARG A 98 -5.52 -1.19 17.05
CA ARG A 98 -6.31 -2.20 16.33
C ARG A 98 -5.46 -2.97 15.32
N GLY A 99 -4.78 -4.01 15.83
CA GLY A 99 -3.71 -4.70 15.09
C GLY A 99 -4.14 -5.40 13.81
N SER A 100 -5.30 -6.06 13.84
CA SER A 100 -5.84 -6.77 12.68
C SER A 100 -6.22 -5.80 11.56
N GLU A 101 -6.77 -4.65 11.93
CA GLU A 101 -7.25 -3.62 11.02
C GLU A 101 -6.09 -2.87 10.36
N ILE A 102 -4.98 -2.66 11.09
CA ILE A 102 -3.71 -2.17 10.50
C ILE A 102 -3.26 -3.11 9.39
N LEU A 103 -3.26 -4.42 9.63
CA LEU A 103 -2.85 -5.41 8.62
C LEU A 103 -3.76 -5.34 7.38
N ILE A 104 -5.09 -5.34 7.57
CA ILE A 104 -6.05 -5.26 6.46
C ILE A 104 -5.87 -3.97 5.66
N ALA A 105 -5.67 -2.83 6.33
CA ALA A 105 -5.49 -1.54 5.67
C ALA A 105 -4.19 -1.50 4.85
N ILE A 106 -3.08 -1.98 5.41
CA ILE A 106 -1.78 -2.07 4.72
C ILE A 106 -1.86 -3.04 3.53
N CYS A 107 -2.46 -4.22 3.71
CA CYS A 107 -2.65 -5.20 2.63
C CYS A 107 -3.51 -4.63 1.49
N SER A 108 -4.60 -3.94 1.83
CA SER A 108 -5.46 -3.29 0.85
C SER A 108 -4.71 -2.18 0.11
N TYR A 109 -3.90 -1.38 0.82
CA TYR A 109 -3.04 -0.37 0.22
C TYR A 109 -2.08 -1.00 -0.81
N LEU A 110 -1.44 -2.12 -0.48
CA LEU A 110 -0.51 -2.81 -1.38
C LEU A 110 -1.21 -3.33 -2.65
N VAL A 111 -2.41 -3.88 -2.50
CA VAL A 111 -3.21 -4.34 -3.64
C VAL A 111 -3.52 -3.16 -4.58
N VAL A 112 -3.98 -2.04 -4.02
CA VAL A 112 -4.29 -0.83 -4.79
C VAL A 112 -3.03 -0.24 -5.41
N TYR A 113 -1.92 -0.19 -4.68
CA TYR A 113 -0.64 0.30 -5.19
C TYR A 113 -0.21 -0.50 -6.43
N GLN A 114 -0.22 -1.82 -6.34
CA GLN A 114 0.17 -2.68 -7.46
C GLN A 114 -0.81 -2.62 -8.63
N ALA A 115 -2.11 -2.50 -8.35
CA ALA A 115 -3.13 -2.28 -9.39
C ALA A 115 -3.05 -0.89 -10.04
N THR A 116 -2.34 0.07 -9.41
CA THR A 116 -2.15 1.43 -9.93
C THR A 116 -0.92 1.55 -10.85
N GLN A 117 -0.04 0.55 -10.86
CA GLN A 117 1.13 0.46 -11.74
C GLN A 117 0.75 -0.15 -13.10
#